data_AF-A0A1E7X6T4-F1
#
_entry.id   AF-A0A1E7X6T4-F1
#
_cell.length_a   1.000
_cell.length_b   1.000
_cell.length_c   1.000
_cell.angle_alpha   90.00
_cell.angle_beta   90.00
_cell.angle_gamma   90.00
#
_symmetry.space_group_name_H-M   'P 1'
#
loop_
_entity.id
_entity.type
_entity.pdbx_description
1 polymer ?
#
loop_
_entity_poly.entity_id
_entity_poly.type
_entity_poly.pdbx_seq_one_letter_code
_entity_poly.pdbx_strand_id
1 'polypeptide(L)'
;MSAIDNAGVHVDIHRPGNTAPIGKQLFSADMNPIDRGSMHFAPSFARYAFPLAPGKEWSSEAVAENTKLGKQWRYAIRGKVVDWEKVKVPAGEFHALKVIVEAEYRGKETGPDSGNGNLVETVWFVPEINNFVKLDYRDTDWQGRTVNRDGWELVSYGHKPPAPMPPAAPAAPAAPAPLAAPPVASTTR
;
A
#
# COMPACT_ATOMS: atom_id res chain seq x y z
N MET A 1 15.31 -10.15 -9.69
CA MET A 1 15.32 -8.79 -10.27
C MET A 1 13.89 -8.28 -10.26
N SER A 2 13.59 -7.31 -9.40
CA SER A 2 12.31 -6.61 -9.44
C SER A 2 12.23 -5.78 -10.72
N ALA A 3 11.18 -5.97 -11.52
CA ALA A 3 10.96 -5.26 -12.78
C ALA A 3 9.75 -4.34 -12.64
N ILE A 4 9.82 -3.15 -13.23
CA ILE A 4 8.68 -2.24 -13.33
C ILE A 4 8.25 -2.26 -14.80
N ASP A 5 6.99 -2.62 -15.07
CA ASP A 5 6.40 -2.57 -16.40
C ASP A 5 4.99 -1.96 -16.35
N ASN A 6 4.30 -1.89 -17.49
CA ASN A 6 2.94 -1.35 -17.57
C ASN A 6 1.91 -2.13 -16.73
N ALA A 7 2.21 -3.37 -16.32
CA ALA A 7 1.35 -4.17 -15.45
C ALA A 7 1.59 -3.88 -13.95
N GLY A 8 2.75 -3.32 -13.58
CA GLY A 8 3.04 -2.89 -12.22
C GLY A 8 4.48 -3.15 -11.77
N VAL A 9 4.66 -3.25 -10.46
CA VAL A 9 5.94 -3.54 -9.80
C VAL A 9 6.00 -5.04 -9.48
N HIS A 10 6.88 -5.75 -10.18
CA HIS A 10 7.15 -7.16 -9.93
C HIS A 10 8.21 -7.29 -8.85
N VAL A 11 7.91 -8.04 -7.78
CA VAL A 11 8.81 -8.28 -6.66
C VAL A 11 9.11 -9.78 -6.58
N ASP A 12 10.39 -10.12 -6.74
CA ASP A 12 10.88 -11.46 -6.48
C ASP A 12 11.03 -11.68 -4.97
N ILE A 13 10.40 -12.73 -4.45
CA ILE A 13 10.48 -13.10 -3.03
C ILE A 13 11.59 -14.13 -2.87
N HIS A 14 12.54 -13.87 -1.97
CA HIS A 14 13.64 -14.79 -1.65
C HIS A 14 13.54 -15.26 -0.20
N ARG A 15 13.95 -16.51 0.06
CA ARG A 15 14.17 -16.98 1.44
C ARG A 15 15.56 -16.53 1.90
N PRO A 16 15.76 -16.15 3.18
CA PRO A 16 17.08 -15.85 3.71
C PRO A 16 18.08 -16.98 3.38
N GLY A 17 19.24 -16.61 2.83
CA GLY A 17 20.29 -17.54 2.41
C GLY A 17 20.08 -18.22 1.04
N ASN A 18 18.97 -17.95 0.33
CA ASN A 18 18.71 -18.49 -1.01
C ASN A 18 18.70 -17.39 -2.07
N THR A 19 19.50 -17.56 -3.13
CA THR A 19 19.54 -16.66 -4.29
C THR A 19 18.44 -16.94 -5.31
N ALA A 20 17.78 -18.10 -5.29
CA ALA A 20 16.63 -18.37 -6.13
C ALA A 20 15.33 -17.81 -5.52
N PRO A 21 14.49 -17.12 -6.31
CA PRO A 21 13.21 -16.63 -5.82
C PRO A 21 12.27 -17.80 -5.52
N ILE A 22 11.61 -17.75 -4.36
CA ILE A 22 10.60 -18.69 -3.92
C ILE A 22 9.20 -18.31 -4.43
N GLY A 23 9.05 -17.13 -5.02
CA GLY A 23 7.81 -16.67 -5.62
C GLY A 23 7.96 -15.29 -6.24
N LYS A 24 6.94 -14.90 -7.01
CA LYS A 24 6.80 -13.55 -7.54
C LYS A 24 5.53 -12.92 -7.00
N GLN A 25 5.58 -11.62 -6.74
CA GLN A 25 4.43 -10.81 -6.39
C GLN A 25 4.32 -9.66 -7.37
N LEU A 26 3.09 -9.26 -7.70
CA LEU A 26 2.81 -8.10 -8.53
C LEU A 26 2.12 -7.05 -7.68
N PHE A 27 2.56 -5.81 -7.79
CA PHE A 27 1.96 -4.67 -7.14
C PHE A 27 1.57 -3.63 -8.19
N SER A 28 0.57 -2.80 -7.90
CA SER A 28 0.28 -1.61 -8.69
C SER A 28 1.42 -0.59 -8.58
N ALA A 29 1.34 0.48 -9.37
CA ALA A 29 2.27 1.61 -9.26
C ALA A 29 2.29 2.24 -7.85
N ASP A 30 1.17 2.18 -7.14
CA ASP A 30 1.01 2.65 -5.76
C ASP A 30 1.46 1.62 -4.72
N MET A 31 2.18 0.56 -5.12
CA MET A 31 2.60 -0.55 -4.25
C MET A 31 1.44 -1.31 -3.59
N ASN A 32 0.25 -1.27 -4.18
CA ASN A 32 -0.91 -2.07 -3.74
C ASN A 32 -0.83 -3.47 -4.33
N PRO A 33 -0.96 -4.55 -3.53
CA PRO A 33 -0.89 -5.92 -4.06
C PRO A 33 -1.94 -6.18 -5.16
N ILE A 34 -1.48 -6.65 -6.31
CA ILE A 34 -2.31 -7.21 -7.38
C ILE A 34 -2.19 -8.74 -7.32
N ASP A 35 -0.98 -9.28 -7.29
CA ASP A 35 -0.74 -10.72 -7.12
C ASP A 35 0.14 -10.98 -5.91
N ARG A 36 -0.38 -11.78 -4.97
CA ARG A 36 0.36 -12.25 -3.79
C ARG A 36 0.56 -13.76 -3.87
N GLY A 37 1.45 -14.18 -4.77
CA GLY A 37 1.75 -15.59 -4.98
C GLY A 37 0.65 -16.31 -5.76
N SER A 38 -0.32 -16.92 -5.07
CA SER A 38 -1.43 -17.63 -5.72
C SER A 38 -2.78 -16.90 -5.62
N MET A 39 -2.80 -15.73 -4.98
CA MET A 39 -3.97 -14.86 -4.85
C MET A 39 -3.85 -13.68 -5.81
N HIS A 40 -4.83 -13.52 -6.70
CA HIS A 40 -4.97 -12.38 -7.61
C HIS A 40 -6.08 -11.45 -7.11
N PHE A 41 -5.80 -10.16 -6.93
CA PHE A 41 -6.74 -9.17 -6.40
C PHE A 41 -7.21 -8.22 -7.51
N ALA A 42 -8.52 -8.09 -7.67
CA ALA A 42 -9.16 -7.13 -8.57
C ALA A 42 -10.11 -6.20 -7.79
N PRO A 43 -9.99 -4.86 -7.90
CA PRO A 43 -9.05 -4.11 -8.74
C PRO A 43 -7.59 -4.11 -8.24
N SER A 44 -7.36 -4.00 -6.93
CA SER A 44 -6.10 -4.31 -6.24
C SER A 44 -6.39 -4.28 -4.74
N PHE A 45 -5.55 -4.91 -3.92
CA PHE A 45 -5.67 -4.81 -2.47
C PHE A 45 -5.23 -3.41 -2.05
N ALA A 46 -6.17 -2.56 -1.63
CA ALA A 46 -5.90 -1.16 -1.25
C ALA A 46 -5.12 -1.03 0.07
N ARG A 47 -3.85 -1.43 0.05
CA ARG A 47 -2.90 -1.32 1.18
C ARG A 47 -2.48 0.12 1.44
N TYR A 48 -2.49 0.97 0.42
CA TYR A 48 -2.11 2.37 0.47
C TYR A 48 -3.12 3.19 -0.34
N ALA A 49 -3.50 4.34 0.21
CA ALA A 49 -4.30 5.35 -0.47
C ALA A 49 -3.55 6.68 -0.47
N PHE A 50 -2.75 6.92 -1.50
CA PHE A 50 -1.96 8.14 -1.60
C PHE A 50 -2.84 9.40 -1.74
N PRO A 51 -2.37 10.56 -1.26
CA PRO A 51 -1.18 10.75 -0.43
C PRO A 51 -1.35 10.14 0.97
N LEU A 52 -0.32 9.47 1.49
CA LEU A 52 -0.30 8.89 2.85
C LEU A 52 0.16 9.98 3.84
N ALA A 53 -0.80 10.61 4.51
CA ALA A 53 -0.54 11.60 5.57
C ALA A 53 -0.99 11.05 6.92
N PRO A 54 -0.31 11.39 8.05
CA PRO A 54 -0.75 10.99 9.38
C PRO A 54 -2.23 11.31 9.63
N GLY A 55 -2.96 10.35 10.23
CA GLY A 55 -4.40 10.46 10.47
C GLY A 55 -5.31 10.17 9.27
N LYS A 56 -4.76 9.89 8.08
CA LYS A 56 -5.59 9.52 6.92
C LYS A 56 -6.15 8.11 7.08
N GLU A 57 -7.43 7.95 6.76
CA GLU A 57 -8.12 6.66 6.73
C GLU A 57 -8.77 6.43 5.37
N TRP A 58 -8.92 5.17 4.98
CA TRP A 58 -9.63 4.78 3.76
C TRP A 58 -10.31 3.43 3.95
N SER A 59 -11.29 3.16 3.09
CA SER A 59 -11.91 1.86 2.95
C SER A 59 -12.05 1.51 1.47
N SER A 60 -11.95 0.22 1.16
CA SER A 60 -12.07 -0.30 -0.19
C SER A 60 -12.55 -1.75 -0.17
N GLU A 61 -13.01 -2.22 -1.31
CA GLU A 61 -13.37 -3.63 -1.49
C GLU A 61 -12.54 -4.20 -2.64
N ALA A 62 -12.09 -5.45 -2.48
CA ALA A 62 -11.40 -6.18 -3.53
C ALA A 62 -11.89 -7.63 -3.56
N VAL A 63 -11.83 -8.26 -4.73
CA VAL A 63 -12.03 -9.70 -4.87
C VAL A 63 -10.67 -10.35 -5.05
N ALA A 64 -10.36 -11.34 -4.22
CA ALA A 64 -9.19 -12.18 -4.39
C ALA A 64 -9.60 -13.51 -5.02
N GLU A 65 -8.99 -13.87 -6.14
CA GLU A 65 -9.14 -15.16 -6.79
C GLU A 65 -7.88 -15.99 -6.58
N ASN A 66 -8.02 -17.19 -6.03
CA ASN A 66 -6.91 -18.12 -5.92
C ASN A 66 -6.79 -18.92 -7.22
N THR A 67 -5.76 -18.61 -8.01
CA THR A 67 -5.54 -19.21 -9.33
C THR A 67 -5.21 -20.70 -9.28
N LYS A 68 -4.76 -21.22 -8.12
CA LYS A 68 -4.47 -22.65 -7.92
C LYS A 68 -5.69 -23.44 -7.47
N LEU A 69 -6.51 -22.86 -6.62
CA LEU A 69 -7.66 -23.55 -6.01
C LEU A 69 -8.99 -23.25 -6.73
N GLY A 70 -9.01 -22.25 -7.63
CA GLY A 70 -10.23 -21.78 -8.29
C GLY A 70 -11.24 -21.14 -7.33
N LYS A 71 -10.82 -20.79 -6.11
CA LYS A 71 -11.66 -20.20 -5.05
C LYS A 71 -11.59 -18.69 -5.07
N GLN A 72 -12.66 -18.04 -4.60
CA GLN A 72 -12.76 -16.58 -4.54
C GLN A 72 -13.15 -16.10 -3.15
N TRP A 73 -12.59 -14.97 -2.75
CA TRP A 73 -12.88 -14.26 -1.51
C TRP A 73 -13.15 -12.79 -1.79
N ARG A 74 -14.15 -12.23 -1.11
CA ARG A 74 -14.36 -10.77 -1.06
C ARG A 74 -13.66 -10.22 0.17
N TYR A 75 -12.85 -9.20 -0.03
CA TYR A 75 -12.14 -8.46 1.01
C TYR A 75 -12.79 -7.09 1.21
N ALA A 76 -13.14 -6.77 2.45
CA ALA A 76 -13.47 -5.43 2.91
C ALA A 76 -12.25 -4.87 3.64
N ILE A 77 -11.54 -3.95 2.98
CA ILE A 77 -10.24 -3.43 3.41
C ILE A 77 -10.47 -2.06 4.04
N ARG A 78 -9.84 -1.81 5.19
CA ARG A 78 -9.80 -0.53 5.89
C ARG A 78 -8.35 -0.24 6.26
N GLY A 79 -7.86 0.93 5.86
CA GLY A 79 -6.51 1.34 6.20
C GLY A 79 -6.50 2.66 6.93
N LYS A 80 -5.51 2.85 7.79
CA LYS A 80 -5.22 4.10 8.47
C LYS A 80 -3.74 4.36 8.56
N VAL A 81 -3.34 5.60 8.34
CA VAL A 81 -2.02 6.10 8.65
C VAL A 81 -2.03 6.58 10.09
N VAL A 82 -1.19 5.97 10.92
CA VAL A 82 -1.07 6.32 12.34
C VAL A 82 -0.25 7.60 12.46
N ASP A 83 1.07 7.47 12.37
CA ASP A 83 2.01 8.58 12.42
C ASP A 83 3.38 8.10 11.95
N TRP A 84 4.36 9.01 11.95
CA TRP A 84 5.75 8.71 11.70
C TRP A 84 6.41 8.01 12.89
N GLU A 85 7.17 6.96 12.59
CA GLU A 85 7.91 6.16 13.56
C GLU A 85 9.34 5.96 13.06
N LYS A 86 10.32 6.07 13.97
CA LYS A 86 11.70 5.74 13.66
C LYS A 86 11.88 4.22 13.77
N VAL A 87 12.21 3.56 12.66
CA VAL A 87 12.34 2.10 12.59
C VAL A 87 13.80 1.74 12.30
N LYS A 88 14.32 0.80 13.08
CA LYS A 88 15.64 0.21 12.87
C LYS A 88 15.47 -1.20 12.29
N VAL A 89 16.08 -1.42 11.13
CA VAL A 89 16.10 -2.70 10.41
C VAL A 89 17.55 -3.05 10.05
N PRO A 90 17.85 -4.28 9.61
CA PRO A 90 19.21 -4.64 9.21
C PRO A 90 19.78 -3.75 8.09
N ALA A 91 18.92 -3.18 7.22
CA ALA A 91 19.31 -2.21 6.20
C ALA A 91 19.70 -0.82 6.74
N GLY A 92 19.40 -0.49 8.00
CA GLY A 92 19.67 0.82 8.60
C GLY A 92 18.52 1.38 9.44
N GLU A 93 18.59 2.67 9.73
CA GLU A 93 17.54 3.41 10.45
C GLU A 93 16.77 4.29 9.46
N PHE A 94 15.44 4.22 9.51
CA PHE A 94 14.55 4.95 8.61
C PHE A 94 13.45 5.66 9.39
N HIS A 95 12.96 6.77 8.84
CA HIS A 95 11.77 7.44 9.31
C HIS A 95 10.57 6.97 8.46
N ALA A 96 9.73 6.13 9.04
CA ALA A 96 8.68 5.43 8.31
C ALA A 96 7.29 5.83 8.81
N LEU A 97 6.34 5.99 7.89
CA LEU A 97 4.92 6.12 8.19
C LEU A 97 4.37 4.76 8.59
N LYS A 98 3.86 4.67 9.82
CA LYS A 98 3.15 3.49 10.29
C LYS A 98 1.75 3.49 9.72
N VAL A 99 1.45 2.48 8.90
CA VAL A 99 0.16 2.26 8.28
C VAL A 99 -0.41 0.95 8.81
N ILE A 100 -1.64 0.98 9.29
CA ILE A 100 -2.36 -0.22 9.73
C ILE A 100 -3.47 -0.48 8.71
N VAL A 101 -3.49 -1.68 8.15
CA VAL A 101 -4.49 -2.14 7.20
C VAL A 101 -5.18 -3.37 7.78
N GLU A 102 -6.48 -3.28 7.95
CA GLU A 102 -7.34 -4.34 8.42
C GLU A 102 -8.23 -4.78 7.25
N ALA A 103 -8.32 -6.07 6.97
CA ALA A 103 -9.17 -6.58 5.93
C ALA A 103 -9.97 -7.78 6.41
N GLU A 104 -11.30 -7.69 6.31
CA GLU A 104 -12.19 -8.81 6.56
C GLU A 104 -12.39 -9.54 5.23
N TYR A 105 -12.21 -10.86 5.20
CA TYR A 105 -12.40 -11.66 3.99
C TYR A 105 -13.44 -12.74 4.16
N ARG A 106 -14.25 -12.91 3.13
CA ARG A 106 -15.35 -13.89 3.09
C ARG A 106 -15.30 -14.68 1.80
N GLY A 107 -15.25 -16.00 1.92
CA GLY A 107 -15.33 -16.91 0.77
C GLY A 107 -16.66 -16.76 0.06
N LYS A 108 -16.65 -16.93 -1.26
CA LYS A 108 -17.88 -16.98 -2.08
C LYS A 108 -18.71 -18.23 -1.78
N GLU A 109 -18.06 -19.32 -1.42
CA GLU A 109 -18.72 -20.55 -0.97
C GLU A 109 -19.24 -20.39 0.46
N THR A 110 -20.46 -20.83 0.72
CA THR A 110 -21.03 -20.90 2.07
C THR A 110 -20.77 -22.27 2.68
N GLY A 111 -20.04 -22.32 3.80
CA GLY A 111 -19.73 -23.57 4.50
C GLY A 111 -18.57 -23.45 5.52
N PRO A 112 -18.28 -24.51 6.29
CA PRO A 112 -17.18 -24.52 7.27
C PRO A 112 -15.81 -24.24 6.64
N ASP A 113 -15.63 -24.63 5.38
CA ASP A 113 -14.41 -24.46 4.58
C ASP A 113 -14.45 -23.24 3.65
N SER A 114 -15.39 -22.32 3.88
CA SER A 114 -15.49 -21.04 3.16
C SER A 114 -14.22 -20.20 3.32
N GLY A 115 -13.46 -20.45 4.38
CA GLY A 115 -12.20 -19.75 4.64
C GLY A 115 -12.45 -18.28 4.91
N ASN A 116 -13.33 -17.98 5.87
CA ASN A 116 -13.62 -16.61 6.31
C ASN A 116 -12.67 -16.22 7.45
N GLY A 117 -12.29 -14.94 7.51
CA GLY A 117 -11.37 -14.46 8.53
C GLY A 117 -11.08 -12.97 8.45
N ASN A 118 -10.12 -12.56 9.26
CA ASN A 118 -9.62 -11.20 9.34
C ASN A 118 -8.11 -11.16 9.24
N LEU A 119 -7.63 -10.25 8.41
CA LEU A 119 -6.24 -9.95 8.14
C LEU A 119 -5.92 -8.59 8.74
N VAL A 120 -4.79 -8.47 9.43
CA VAL A 120 -4.24 -7.20 9.91
C VAL A 120 -2.78 -7.11 9.46
N GLU A 121 -2.47 -6.06 8.72
CA GLU A 121 -1.15 -5.69 8.24
C GLU A 121 -0.71 -4.39 8.89
N THR A 122 0.40 -4.40 9.62
CA THR A 122 1.08 -3.18 10.04
C THR A 122 2.30 -2.99 9.17
N VAL A 123 2.30 -1.91 8.39
CA VAL A 123 3.33 -1.56 7.44
C VAL A 123 4.07 -0.33 7.95
N TRP A 124 5.40 -0.33 7.89
CA TRP A 124 6.21 0.86 8.06
C TRP A 124 6.74 1.32 6.70
N PHE A 125 5.99 2.24 6.08
CA PHE A 125 6.25 2.73 4.73
C PHE A 125 7.23 3.91 4.73
N VAL A 126 8.24 3.88 3.87
CA VAL A 126 9.21 4.96 3.72
C VAL A 126 9.07 5.58 2.33
N PRO A 127 8.58 6.83 2.21
CA PRO A 127 8.41 7.48 0.91
C PRO A 127 9.70 7.63 0.11
N GLU A 128 10.84 7.80 0.78
CA GLU A 128 12.16 8.00 0.12
C GLU A 128 12.60 6.81 -0.74
N ILE A 129 12.17 5.58 -0.38
CA ILE A 129 12.44 4.36 -1.14
C ILE A 129 11.17 3.82 -1.82
N ASN A 130 10.06 4.56 -1.71
CA ASN A 130 8.72 4.18 -2.15
C ASN A 130 8.33 2.74 -1.77
N ASN A 131 8.73 2.30 -0.57
CA ASN A 131 8.54 0.93 -0.13
C ASN A 131 8.51 0.82 1.40
N PHE A 132 8.07 -0.32 1.91
CA PHE A 132 8.09 -0.60 3.33
C PHE A 132 9.46 -1.12 3.79
N VAL A 133 9.88 -0.65 4.96
CA VAL A 133 11.09 -1.19 5.63
C VAL A 133 10.74 -2.33 6.56
N LYS A 134 9.49 -2.38 7.04
CA LYS A 134 8.98 -3.44 7.91
C LYS A 134 7.52 -3.70 7.61
N LEU A 135 7.11 -4.97 7.71
CA LEU A 135 5.73 -5.41 7.60
C LEU A 135 5.48 -6.51 8.63
N ASP A 136 4.49 -6.29 9.48
CA ASP A 136 3.91 -7.30 10.36
C ASP A 136 2.55 -7.72 9.79
N TYR A 137 2.41 -9.00 9.50
CA TYR A 137 1.20 -9.60 8.96
C TYR A 137 0.61 -10.55 10.00
N ARG A 138 -0.68 -10.42 10.27
CA ARG A 138 -1.44 -11.34 11.12
C ARG A 138 -2.74 -11.71 10.43
N ASP A 139 -3.03 -12.99 10.41
CA ASP A 139 -4.24 -13.54 9.84
C ASP A 139 -4.97 -14.38 10.88
N THR A 140 -6.29 -14.24 10.92
CA THR A 140 -7.16 -14.89 11.90
C THR A 140 -8.36 -15.50 11.20
N ASP A 141 -8.80 -16.67 11.64
CA ASP A 141 -10.06 -17.22 11.18
C ASP A 141 -11.27 -16.47 11.75
N TRP A 142 -12.47 -16.85 11.31
CA TRP A 142 -13.73 -16.31 11.81
C TRP A 142 -13.97 -16.51 13.33
N GLN A 143 -13.22 -17.40 13.99
CA GLN A 143 -13.26 -17.60 15.45
C GLN A 143 -12.23 -16.73 16.18
N GLY A 144 -11.46 -15.91 15.45
CA GLY A 144 -10.41 -15.06 16.00
C GLY A 144 -9.11 -15.80 16.30
N ARG A 145 -8.97 -17.07 15.89
CA ARG A 145 -7.74 -17.84 16.09
C ARG A 145 -6.72 -17.40 15.05
N THR A 146 -5.51 -17.08 15.49
CA THR A 146 -4.43 -16.72 14.56
C THR A 146 -4.05 -17.93 13.72
N VAL A 147 -4.32 -17.87 12.42
CA VAL A 147 -3.98 -18.93 11.46
C VAL A 147 -2.60 -18.71 10.86
N ASN A 148 -2.17 -17.46 10.74
CA ASN A 148 -0.85 -17.13 10.23
C ASN A 148 -0.33 -15.83 10.86
N ARG A 149 0.99 -15.76 11.05
CA ARG A 149 1.68 -14.53 11.45
C ARG A 149 3.06 -14.51 10.83
N ASP A 150 3.30 -13.48 10.03
CA ASP A 150 4.56 -13.29 9.32
C ASP A 150 5.13 -11.90 9.59
N GLY A 151 6.46 -11.80 9.66
CA GLY A 151 7.18 -10.54 9.81
C GLY A 151 8.22 -10.40 8.70
N TRP A 152 8.32 -9.22 8.13
CA TRP A 152 9.26 -8.90 7.06
C TRP A 152 10.03 -7.64 7.44
N GLU A 153 11.33 -7.67 7.23
CA GLU A 153 12.22 -6.54 7.49
C GLU A 153 13.17 -6.35 6.30
N LEU A 154 13.46 -5.09 5.99
CA LEU A 154 14.38 -4.73 4.93
C LEU A 154 15.82 -5.05 5.34
N VAL A 155 16.44 -5.97 4.60
CA VAL A 155 17.82 -6.40 4.84
C VAL A 155 18.82 -5.56 4.04
N SER A 156 18.49 -5.25 2.80
CA SER A 156 19.34 -4.45 1.91
C SER A 156 18.49 -3.76 0.85
N TYR A 157 18.90 -2.58 0.41
CA TYR A 157 18.32 -1.90 -0.74
C TYR A 157 19.43 -1.29 -1.60
N GLY A 158 19.21 -1.27 -2.91
CA GLY A 158 20.07 -0.56 -3.86
C GLY A 158 19.20 0.40 -4.64
N HIS A 159 19.35 1.70 -4.39
CA HIS A 159 18.68 2.71 -5.20
C HIS A 159 19.56 2.96 -6.43
N LYS A 160 19.06 2.69 -7.64
CA LYS A 160 19.60 3.40 -8.80
C LYS A 160 19.13 4.84 -8.64
N PRO A 161 20.01 5.84 -8.44
CA PRO A 161 19.55 7.20 -8.18
C PRO A 161 18.59 7.60 -9.31
N PRO A 162 17.45 8.22 -8.97
CA PRO A 162 16.62 8.81 -10.00
C PRO A 162 17.51 9.77 -10.78
N ALA A 163 17.39 9.77 -12.12
CA ALA A 163 17.98 10.86 -12.90
C ALA A 163 17.58 12.18 -12.20
N PRO A 164 18.51 13.12 -12.01
CA PRO A 164 18.27 14.31 -11.20
C PRO A 164 16.95 14.94 -11.65
N MET A 165 15.98 14.99 -10.72
CA MET A 165 14.77 15.76 -10.95
C MET A 165 15.21 17.17 -11.31
N PRO A 166 14.73 17.76 -12.42
CA PRO A 166 14.96 19.19 -12.63
C PRO A 166 14.47 19.92 -11.37
N PRO A 167 15.23 20.90 -10.86
CA PRO A 167 14.88 21.60 -9.64
C PRO A 167 13.44 22.10 -9.76
N ALA A 168 12.63 21.80 -8.74
CA ALA A 168 11.27 22.31 -8.64
C ALA A 168 11.32 23.81 -8.92
N ALA A 169 10.61 24.23 -9.98
CA ALA A 169 10.48 25.64 -10.32
C ALA A 169 10.03 26.39 -9.05
N PRO A 170 10.63 27.55 -8.72
CA PRO A 170 10.27 28.28 -7.52
C PRO A 170 8.77 28.54 -7.53
N ALA A 171 8.11 28.23 -6.41
CA ALA A 171 6.69 28.45 -6.21
C ALA A 171 6.34 29.89 -6.63
N ALA A 172 5.47 30.01 -7.63
CA ALA A 172 4.94 31.29 -8.06
C ALA A 172 4.28 31.97 -6.85
N PRO A 173 4.54 33.27 -6.59
CA PRO A 173 3.93 33.97 -5.47
C PRO A 173 2.41 33.96 -5.62
N ALA A 174 1.73 33.63 -4.52
CA ALA A 174 0.27 33.61 -4.43
C ALA A 174 -0.32 34.94 -4.90
N ALA A 175 -1.20 34.88 -5.89
CA ALA A 175 -1.97 36.03 -6.34
C ALA A 175 -2.83 36.56 -5.18
N PRO A 176 -2.87 37.89 -4.95
CA PRO A 176 -3.65 38.46 -3.87
C PRO A 176 -5.16 38.28 -4.13
N ALA A 177 -5.90 38.04 -3.04
CA ALA A 177 -7.36 37.87 -3.03
C ALA A 177 -8.08 39.07 -3.69
N PRO A 178 -9.22 38.86 -4.40
CA PRO A 178 -9.94 39.94 -5.03
C PRO A 178 -10.60 40.84 -3.98
N LEU A 179 -10.27 42.13 -4.02
CA LEU A 179 -10.93 43.19 -3.28
C LEU A 179 -12.31 43.46 -3.91
N ALA A 180 -13.34 43.56 -3.07
CA ALA A 180 -14.72 43.83 -3.44
C ALA A 180 -14.87 45.07 -4.35
N ALA A 181 -15.64 44.92 -5.43
CA ALA A 181 -15.99 46.03 -6.32
C ALA A 181 -17.06 46.93 -5.66
N PRO A 182 -16.88 48.27 -5.62
CA PRO A 182 -17.96 49.20 -5.30
C PRO A 182 -18.87 49.45 -6.53
N PRO A 183 -20.13 49.91 -6.34
CA PRO A 183 -21.11 50.04 -7.40
C PRO A 183 -20.87 51.31 -8.22
N VAL A 184 -21.04 51.25 -9.55
CA VAL A 184 -21.00 52.44 -10.41
C VAL A 184 -22.33 52.61 -11.14
N ALA A 185 -22.88 53.80 -10.96
CA ALA A 185 -24.12 54.29 -11.53
C ALA A 185 -24.04 54.48 -13.05
N SER A 186 -25.15 54.17 -13.71
CA SER A 186 -25.40 54.45 -15.13
C SER A 186 -25.55 55.95 -15.36
N THR A 187 -24.84 56.51 -16.35
CA THR A 187 -25.33 57.65 -17.14
C THR A 187 -24.67 57.64 -18.52
N THR A 188 -25.52 57.44 -19.52
CA THR A 188 -25.28 57.71 -20.95
C THR A 188 -25.45 59.20 -21.21
N ARG A 189 -24.64 59.68 -22.15
CA ARG A 189 -24.69 60.91 -22.96
C ARG A 189 -26.00 61.71 -23.00
#